data_AF-A0A171C5X6-F1
#
_entry.id   AF-A0A171C5X6-F1
#
_cell.length_a   1.000
_cell.length_b   1.000
_cell.length_c   1.000
_cell.angle_alpha   90.00
_cell.angle_beta   90.00
_cell.angle_gamma   90.00
#
_symmetry.space_group_name_H-M   'P 1'
#
loop_
_entity.id
_entity.type
_entity.pdbx_description
1 polymer ?
#
loop_
_entity_poly.entity_id
_entity_poly.type
_entity_poly.pdbx_seq_one_letter_code
_entity_poly.pdbx_strand_id
1 'polypeptide(L)'
;MPDSSNAGAPVRNSARGRFRFREYHVTTVPDPVALPAFEAVCVTGEEHNCGATSGTLHNSDELTRWIAGHCAQSGHELYEQTVHALVRAERGAWQ
;
A
#
# COMPACT_ATOMS: atom_id res chain seq x y z
N MET A 1 -72.77 -8.09 -8.97
CA MET A 1 -71.41 -7.57 -9.21
C MET A 1 -70.61 -7.81 -7.93
N PRO A 2 -69.74 -8.82 -7.84
CA PRO A 2 -68.81 -8.94 -6.72
C PRO A 2 -67.53 -8.14 -6.98
N ASP A 3 -66.97 -7.60 -5.89
CA ASP A 3 -65.62 -7.08 -5.77
C ASP A 3 -64.60 -8.22 -5.95
N SER A 4 -63.48 -7.96 -6.62
CA SER A 4 -62.32 -8.86 -6.58
C SER A 4 -61.04 -8.05 -6.60
N SER A 5 -60.51 -7.91 -5.40
CA SER A 5 -59.19 -7.43 -5.07
C SER A 5 -58.06 -8.26 -5.70
N ASN A 6 -56.97 -7.54 -6.02
CA ASN A 6 -55.56 -7.84 -5.72
C ASN A 6 -54.61 -8.30 -6.84
N ALA A 7 -53.40 -7.73 -6.71
CA ALA A 7 -52.08 -8.28 -6.99
C ALA A 7 -51.44 -8.00 -8.36
N GLY A 8 -51.03 -6.74 -8.53
CA GLY A 8 -49.98 -6.35 -9.47
C GLY A 8 -48.70 -5.90 -8.76
N ALA A 9 -48.22 -6.63 -7.74
CA ALA A 9 -46.89 -6.39 -7.19
C ALA A 9 -45.85 -7.19 -8.01
N PRO A 10 -44.77 -6.57 -8.52
CA PRO A 10 -43.74 -7.32 -9.22
C PRO A 10 -43.09 -8.30 -8.26
N VAL A 11 -43.13 -9.59 -8.61
CA VAL A 11 -42.39 -10.62 -7.87
C VAL A 11 -40.91 -10.24 -7.94
N ARG A 12 -40.34 -9.75 -6.83
CA ARG A 12 -38.89 -9.70 -6.68
C ARG A 12 -38.44 -11.15 -6.63
N ASN A 13 -38.04 -11.67 -7.78
CA ASN A 13 -37.39 -12.96 -7.85
C ASN A 13 -36.15 -12.86 -6.97
N SER A 14 -36.23 -13.45 -5.78
CA SER A 14 -35.10 -13.59 -4.85
C SER A 14 -34.17 -14.65 -5.43
N ALA A 15 -33.66 -14.43 -6.64
CA ALA A 15 -32.55 -15.19 -7.18
C ALA A 15 -31.39 -14.92 -6.23
N ARG A 16 -31.21 -15.82 -5.27
CA ARG A 16 -30.06 -15.81 -4.36
C ARG A 16 -28.84 -15.99 -5.25
N GLY A 17 -28.20 -14.89 -5.61
CA GLY A 17 -26.92 -14.93 -6.33
C GLY A 17 -25.95 -15.78 -5.52
N ARG A 18 -25.31 -16.74 -6.18
CA ARG A 18 -24.30 -17.59 -5.54
C ARG A 18 -22.95 -16.89 -5.68
N PHE A 19 -22.49 -16.26 -4.61
CA PHE A 19 -21.15 -15.68 -4.57
C PHE A 19 -20.11 -16.79 -4.51
N ARG A 20 -19.01 -16.64 -5.25
CA ARG A 20 -17.83 -17.50 -5.17
C ARG A 20 -16.66 -16.66 -4.67
N PHE A 21 -15.91 -17.21 -3.74
CA PHE A 21 -14.73 -16.57 -3.18
C PHE A 21 -13.50 -17.33 -3.65
N ARG A 22 -12.38 -16.63 -3.76
CA ARG A 22 -11.06 -17.24 -3.91
C ARG A 22 -10.08 -16.49 -3.03
N GLU A 23 -9.16 -17.22 -2.45
CA GLU A 23 -8.09 -16.63 -1.67
C GLU A 23 -7.06 -15.97 -2.60
N TYR A 24 -6.42 -14.91 -2.11
CA TYR A 24 -5.27 -14.30 -2.78
C TYR A 24 -4.06 -14.43 -1.87
N HIS A 25 -2.94 -14.84 -2.45
CA HIS A 25 -1.65 -14.91 -1.79
C HIS A 25 -0.81 -13.75 -2.31
N VAL A 26 -0.39 -12.86 -1.43
CA VAL A 26 0.54 -11.78 -1.79
C VAL A 26 1.95 -12.26 -1.48
N THR A 27 2.83 -12.27 -2.48
CA THR A 27 4.24 -12.58 -2.26
C THR A 27 4.87 -11.41 -1.52
N THR A 28 5.37 -11.65 -0.31
CA THR A 28 6.09 -10.62 0.47
C THR A 28 7.49 -10.32 -0.09
N VAL A 29 7.95 -11.16 -1.03
CA VAL A 29 9.18 -10.94 -1.80
C VAL A 29 8.92 -9.86 -2.85
N PRO A 30 9.72 -8.77 -2.87
CA PRO A 30 9.67 -7.75 -3.92
C PRO A 30 9.89 -8.34 -5.32
N ASP A 31 9.23 -7.76 -6.32
CA ASP A 31 9.43 -8.11 -7.71
C ASP A 31 10.89 -7.82 -8.12
N PRO A 32 11.64 -8.82 -8.62
CA PRO A 32 13.08 -8.69 -8.86
C PRO A 32 13.42 -7.84 -10.08
N VAL A 33 12.45 -7.52 -10.94
CA VAL A 33 12.64 -6.65 -12.12
C VAL A 33 12.07 -5.25 -11.92
N ALA A 34 11.37 -5.01 -10.80
CA ALA A 34 10.94 -3.69 -10.40
C ALA A 34 12.08 -2.94 -9.70
N LEU A 35 12.28 -1.68 -10.09
CA LEU A 35 13.15 -0.76 -9.36
C LEU A 35 12.47 -0.37 -8.04
N PRO A 36 13.06 -0.66 -6.87
CA PRO A 36 12.56 -0.15 -5.61
C PRO A 36 12.73 1.37 -5.56
N ALA A 37 11.95 2.01 -4.70
CA ALA A 37 12.16 3.40 -4.34
C ALA A 37 12.42 3.52 -2.85
N PHE A 38 13.36 4.39 -2.50
CA PHE A 38 13.82 4.66 -1.15
C PHE A 38 13.68 6.14 -0.88
N GLU A 39 13.20 6.46 0.31
CA GLU A 39 13.11 7.81 0.81
C GLU A 39 13.54 7.81 2.28
N ALA A 40 14.20 8.88 2.69
CA ALA A 40 14.57 9.12 4.07
C ALA A 40 14.29 10.58 4.45
N VAL A 41 13.81 10.75 5.68
CA VAL A 41 13.56 12.05 6.31
C VAL A 41 14.33 12.11 7.61
N CYS A 42 15.08 13.19 7.82
CA CYS A 42 15.75 13.44 9.09
C CYS A 42 14.71 13.85 10.14
N VAL A 43 14.50 12.97 11.12
CA VAL A 43 13.56 13.19 12.24
C VAL A 43 14.28 13.56 13.54
N THR A 44 15.55 13.96 13.42
CA THR A 44 16.29 14.49 14.57
C THR A 44 15.82 15.90 14.90
N GLY A 45 15.60 16.17 16.19
CA GLY A 45 15.16 17.46 16.72
C GLY A 45 14.31 17.26 17.98
N GLU A 46 14.38 18.19 18.93
CA GLU A 46 13.64 18.06 20.20
C GLU A 46 12.22 18.61 20.09
N GLU A 47 12.07 19.86 19.66
CA GLU A 47 10.76 20.52 19.53
C GLU A 47 10.16 20.37 18.13
N HIS A 48 11.01 20.42 17.10
CA HIS A 48 10.64 20.21 15.72
C HIS A 48 11.68 19.33 15.04
N ASN A 49 11.22 18.39 14.22
CA ASN A 49 12.08 17.59 13.37
C ASN A 49 12.82 18.49 12.36
N CYS A 50 14.10 18.17 12.11
CA CYS A 50 14.89 18.80 11.06
C CYS A 50 14.18 18.77 9.70
N GLY A 51 13.51 17.66 9.37
CA GLY A 51 12.64 17.55 8.20
C GLY A 51 13.36 17.51 6.85
N ALA A 52 14.70 17.53 6.83
CA ALA A 52 15.47 17.34 5.61
C ALA A 52 15.11 15.99 4.97
N THR A 53 14.85 15.99 3.65
CA THR A 53 14.46 14.80 2.89
C THR A 53 15.45 14.50 1.77
N SER A 54 15.66 13.22 1.51
CA SER A 54 16.42 12.73 0.34
C SER A 54 15.65 12.85 -0.97
N GLY A 55 14.32 12.95 -0.89
CA GLY A 55 13.44 12.68 -2.03
C GLY A 55 13.52 11.21 -2.47
N THR A 56 12.91 10.91 -3.62
CA THR A 56 12.85 9.55 -4.16
C THR A 56 14.17 9.14 -4.79
N LEU A 57 14.78 8.09 -4.24
CA LEU A 57 16.01 7.45 -4.73
C LEU A 57 15.71 6.01 -5.16
N HIS A 58 16.49 5.47 -6.09
CA HIS A 58 16.28 4.11 -6.63
C HIS A 58 17.41 3.13 -6.28
N ASN A 59 18.33 3.56 -5.42
CA ASN A 59 19.44 2.78 -4.94
C ASN A 59 19.67 3.02 -3.43
N SER A 60 19.86 1.95 -2.68
CA SER A 60 20.22 2.00 -1.26
C SER A 60 21.52 2.76 -1.02
N ASP A 61 22.53 2.63 -1.88
CA ASP A 61 23.82 3.32 -1.71
C ASP A 61 23.67 4.84 -1.83
N GLU A 62 22.78 5.30 -2.69
CA GLU A 62 22.47 6.73 -2.83
C GLU A 62 21.80 7.27 -1.57
N LEU A 63 20.86 6.49 -0.98
CA LEU A 63 20.22 6.83 0.28
C LEU A 63 21.25 6.91 1.41
N THR A 64 22.12 5.91 1.54
CA THR A 64 23.19 5.90 2.55
C THR A 64 24.13 7.08 2.39
N ARG A 65 24.51 7.43 1.15
CA ARG A 65 25.35 8.60 0.88
C ARG A 65 24.66 9.90 1.31
N TRP A 66 23.36 10.03 1.03
CA TRP A 66 22.59 11.21 1.44
C TRP A 66 22.54 11.32 2.97
N ILE A 67 22.22 10.23 3.68
CA ILE A 67 22.19 10.20 5.15
C ILE A 67 23.56 10.56 5.73
N ALA A 68 24.63 9.95 5.23
CA ALA A 68 25.99 10.23 5.69
C ALA A 68 26.38 11.69 5.44
N GLY A 69 26.01 12.25 4.29
CA GLY A 69 26.23 13.66 3.96
C GLY A 69 25.48 14.59 4.90
N HIS A 70 24.21 14.32 5.19
CA HIS A 70 23.40 15.12 6.13
C HIS A 70 23.94 15.02 7.56
N CYS A 71 24.26 13.81 8.01
CA CYS A 71 24.86 13.55 9.31
C CYS A 71 26.18 14.31 9.50
N ALA A 72 27.08 14.27 8.51
CA ALA A 72 28.36 14.99 8.59
C ALA A 72 28.20 16.52 8.67
N GLN A 73 27.13 17.06 8.07
CA GLN A 73 26.87 18.51 8.05
C GLN A 73 26.14 19.02 9.29
N SER A 74 25.25 18.19 9.87
CA SER A 74 24.33 18.61 10.95
C SER A 74 24.61 17.96 12.30
N GLY A 75 25.34 16.84 12.34
CA GLY A 75 25.46 15.98 13.51
C GLY A 75 24.18 15.20 13.84
N HIS A 76 23.19 15.18 12.94
CA HIS A 76 21.92 14.50 13.17
C HIS A 76 22.02 12.98 12.95
N GLU A 77 21.37 12.21 13.82
CA GLU A 77 21.61 10.77 13.96
C GLU A 77 20.36 9.91 13.68
N LEU A 78 19.16 10.51 13.74
CA LEU A 78 17.88 9.80 13.60
C LEU A 78 17.17 10.16 12.28
N TYR A 79 16.78 9.12 11.55
CA TYR A 79 16.14 9.20 10.25
C TYR A 79 14.99 8.19 10.16
N GLU A 80 13.87 8.61 9.60
CA GLU A 80 12.83 7.71 9.14
C GLU A 80 13.15 7.28 7.70
N GLN A 81 13.00 5.99 7.41
CA GLN A 81 13.22 5.44 6.06
C GLN A 81 11.92 4.78 5.58
N THR A 82 11.51 5.16 4.37
CA THR A 82 10.42 4.51 3.63
C THR A 82 10.99 3.74 2.45
N VAL A 83 10.51 2.51 2.26
CA VAL A 83 10.86 1.66 1.11
C VAL A 83 9.59 1.28 0.38
N HIS A 84 9.51 1.66 -0.89
CA HIS A 84 8.44 1.24 -1.79
C HIS A 84 8.95 0.13 -2.70
N ALA A 85 8.26 -1.01 -2.64
CA ALA A 85 8.54 -2.17 -3.46
C ALA A 85 7.25 -2.63 -4.16
N LEU A 86 7.39 -3.10 -5.41
CA LEU A 86 6.29 -3.80 -6.07
C LEU A 86 6.25 -5.25 -5.62
N VAL A 87 5.06 -5.74 -5.30
CA VAL A 87 4.80 -7.14 -4.92
C VAL A 87 3.71 -7.73 -5.80
N ARG A 88 3.73 -9.05 -5.98
CA ARG A 88 2.73 -9.75 -6.81
C ARG A 88 1.67 -10.41 -5.94
N ALA A 89 0.43 -10.35 -6.41
CA ALA A 89 -0.68 -11.10 -5.85
C ALA A 89 -1.02 -12.27 -6.77
N GLU A 90 -0.98 -13.48 -6.24
CA GLU A 90 -1.35 -14.71 -6.92
C GLU A 90 -2.73 -15.15 -6.48
N ARG A 91 -3.57 -15.48 -7.46
CA ARG A 91 -4.94 -15.95 -7.22
C ARG A 91 -4.91 -17.43 -6.87
N GLY A 92 -5.47 -17.79 -5.72
CA GLY A 92 -5.75 -19.17 -5.36
C GLY A 92 -6.87 -19.79 -6.21
N ALA A 93 -7.10 -21.08 -5.98
CA ALA A 93 -8.19 -21.81 -6.61
C ALA A 93 -9.57 -21.25 -6.18
N TRP A 94 -10.57 -21.42 -7.04
CA TRP A 94 -11.96 -21.11 -6.69
C TRP A 94 -12.47 -22.09 -5.63
N GLN A 95 -13.18 -21.57 -4.64
CA GLN A 95 -13.92 -22.34 -3.63
C GLN A 95 -15.43 -22.29 -3.91
#